data_AF-A0A7H2UHB2-F1
#
_entry.id   AF-A0A7H2UHB2-F1
#
_cell.length_a   1.000
_cell.length_b   1.000
_cell.length_c   1.000
_cell.angle_alpha   90.00
_cell.angle_beta   90.00
_cell.angle_gamma   90.00
#
_symmetry.space_group_name_H-M   'P 1'
#
loop_
_entity.id
_entity.type
_entity.pdbx_description
1 polymer ?
#
loop_
_entity_poly.entity_id
_entity_poly.type
_entity_poly.pdbx_seq_one_letter_code
_entity_poly.pdbx_strand_id
1 'polypeptide(L)'
;MKTMRLSDKEVQEILDRRAERHHRKKTFAFQVRSIQVANAYFEWSKKNGFLEPTFGTFVNSFCYEGKDSQVMQIAVHKIWKLVFSFQIPMEKTQC
;
A
#
# COMPACT_ATOMS: atom_id res chain seq x y z
N MET A 1 17.42 -38.34 27.39
CA MET A 1 16.77 -37.06 27.05
C MET A 1 15.36 -37.34 26.58
N LYS A 2 14.32 -36.89 27.29
CA LYS A 2 12.93 -36.94 26.79
C LYS A 2 12.81 -35.87 25.71
N THR A 3 12.72 -36.26 24.44
CA THR A 3 12.25 -35.36 23.38
C THR A 3 10.78 -35.06 23.66
N MET A 4 10.49 -33.90 24.26
CA MET A 4 9.12 -33.37 24.30
C MET A 4 8.69 -33.11 22.86
N ARG A 5 7.93 -34.05 22.28
CA ARG A 5 7.21 -33.82 21.04
C ARG A 5 6.01 -32.96 21.37
N LEU A 6 5.90 -31.82 20.67
CA LEU A 6 4.70 -31.00 20.67
C LEU A 6 3.53 -31.87 20.20
N SER A 7 2.38 -31.70 20.85
CA SER A 7 1.12 -32.26 20.37
C SER A 7 0.72 -31.58 19.05
N ASP A 8 -0.09 -32.26 18.24
CA ASP A 8 -0.58 -31.71 16.97
C ASP A 8 -1.32 -30.38 17.16
N LYS A 9 -2.00 -30.21 18.31
CA LYS A 9 -2.65 -28.97 18.70
C LYS A 9 -1.64 -27.84 18.92
N GLU A 10 -0.56 -28.11 19.65
CA GLU A 10 0.49 -27.11 19.89
C GLU A 10 1.24 -26.75 18.60
N VAL A 11 1.45 -27.72 17.71
CA VAL A 11 2.02 -27.48 16.37
C VAL A 11 1.11 -26.56 15.57
N GLN A 12 -0.20 -26.83 15.53
CA GLN A 12 -1.16 -26.01 14.81
C GLN A 12 -1.20 -24.57 15.36
N GLU A 13 -1.26 -24.40 16.68
CA GLU A 13 -1.23 -23.07 17.31
C GLU A 13 0.04 -22.27 16.95
N ILE A 14 1.19 -22.94 16.87
CA ILE A 14 2.45 -22.29 16.45
C ILE A 14 2.38 -21.88 14.97
N LEU A 15 1.84 -22.73 14.10
CA LEU A 15 1.70 -22.43 12.68
C LEU A 15 0.74 -21.26 12.44
N ASP A 16 -0.40 -21.24 13.14
CA ASP A 16 -1.39 -20.17 13.04
C ASP A 16 -0.79 -18.81 13.48
N ARG A 17 -0.09 -18.79 14.62
CA ARG A 17 0.60 -17.58 15.10
C ARG A 17 1.69 -17.09 14.13
N ARG A 18 2.40 -18.01 13.47
CA ARG A 18 3.39 -17.67 12.44
C ARG A 18 2.73 -17.10 11.19
N ALA A 19 1.64 -17.71 10.73
CA ALA A 19 0.86 -17.24 9.60
C ALA A 19 0.30 -15.85 9.87
N GLU A 20 -0.26 -15.61 11.05
CA GLU A 20 -0.75 -14.30 11.48
C GLU A 20 0.36 -13.25 11.49
N ARG A 21 1.52 -13.56 12.09
CA ARG A 21 2.67 -12.64 12.11
C ARG A 21 3.15 -12.30 10.70
N HIS A 22 3.19 -13.29 9.81
CA HIS A 22 3.59 -13.10 8.42
C HIS A 22 2.56 -12.26 7.65
N HIS A 23 1.27 -12.50 7.85
CA HIS A 23 0.20 -11.70 7.28
C HIS A 23 0.31 -10.24 7.72
N ARG A 24 0.45 -9.97 9.02
CA ARG A 24 0.64 -8.60 9.55
C ARG A 24 1.83 -7.88 8.90
N LYS A 25 2.98 -8.57 8.75
CA LYS A 25 4.16 -8.02 8.06
C LYS A 25 3.88 -7.70 6.59
N LYS A 26 3.24 -8.61 5.86
CA LYS A 26 2.86 -8.39 4.45
C LYS A 26 1.87 -7.23 4.30
N THR A 27 0.88 -7.14 5.18
CA THR A 27 -0.08 -6.04 5.20
C THR A 27 0.61 -4.70 5.45
N PHE A 28 1.51 -4.62 6.42
CA PHE A 28 2.27 -3.40 6.68
C PHE A 28 3.17 -3.01 5.49
N ALA A 29 3.87 -3.98 4.89
CA ALA A 29 4.67 -3.75 3.71
C ALA A 29 3.83 -3.22 2.53
N PHE A 30 2.62 -3.77 2.34
CA PHE A 30 1.67 -3.28 1.34
C PHE A 30 1.23 -1.83 1.61
N GLN A 31 0.91 -1.49 2.87
CA GLN A 31 0.52 -0.13 3.28
C GLN A 31 1.63 0.89 3.02
N VAL A 32 2.88 0.56 3.38
CA VAL A 32 4.02 1.44 3.10
C VAL A 32 4.21 1.60 1.60
N ARG A 33 4.09 0.50 0.84
CA ARG A 33 4.25 0.52 -0.61
C ARG A 33 3.16 1.36 -1.28
N SER A 34 1.91 1.30 -0.82
CA SER A 34 0.82 2.07 -1.42
C SER A 34 1.01 3.58 -1.26
N ILE A 35 1.55 4.02 -0.12
CA ILE A 35 1.93 5.44 0.08
C ILE A 35 3.06 5.85 -0.87
N GLN A 36 4.09 5.02 -1.01
CA GLN A 36 5.21 5.31 -1.92
C GLN A 36 4.75 5.41 -3.38
N VAL A 37 3.88 4.50 -3.82
CA VAL A 37 3.33 4.51 -5.18
C VAL A 37 2.40 5.72 -5.37
N ALA A 38 1.60 6.08 -4.36
CA ALA A 38 0.78 7.30 -4.41
C ALA A 38 1.63 8.56 -4.58
N ASN A 39 2.74 8.68 -3.85
CA ASN A 39 3.66 9.81 -4.02
C ASN A 39 4.28 9.85 -5.42
N ALA A 40 4.74 8.71 -5.93
CA ALA A 40 5.26 8.61 -7.29
C ALA A 40 4.19 8.99 -8.33
N TYR A 41 2.94 8.61 -8.07
CA TYR A 41 1.79 8.99 -8.88
C TYR A 41 1.53 10.49 -8.86
N PHE A 42 1.61 11.15 -7.70
CA PHE A 42 1.41 12.60 -7.59
C PHE A 42 2.45 13.38 -8.38
N GLU A 43 3.73 12.98 -8.30
CA GLU A 43 4.81 13.59 -9.07
C GLU A 43 4.64 13.41 -10.58
N TRP A 44 4.23 12.20 -11.02
CA TRP A 44 3.91 11.96 -12.41
C TRP A 44 2.70 12.80 -12.86
N SER A 45 1.64 12.83 -12.06
CA SER A 45 0.40 13.55 -12.35
C SER A 45 0.65 15.06 -12.50
N LYS A 46 1.48 15.65 -11.61
CA LYS A 46 1.91 17.05 -11.70
C LYS A 46 2.57 17.38 -13.05
N LYS A 47 3.40 16.49 -13.58
CA LYS A 47 4.07 16.66 -14.88
C LYS A 47 3.13 16.50 -16.08
N ASN A 48 1.96 15.92 -15.88
CA ASN A 48 0.99 15.60 -16.92
C ASN A 48 -0.35 16.36 -16.76
N GLY A 49 -0.38 17.45 -16.00
CA GLY A 49 -1.57 18.30 -15.87
C GLY A 49 -2.56 17.87 -14.78
N PHE A 50 -2.08 17.25 -13.70
CA PHE A 50 -2.88 16.81 -12.54
C PHE A 50 -4.00 15.80 -12.88
N LEU A 51 -3.70 14.84 -13.76
CA LEU A 51 -4.64 13.77 -14.12
C LEU A 51 -4.98 12.89 -12.91
N GLU A 52 -6.23 12.41 -12.86
CA GLU A 52 -6.73 11.45 -11.87
C GLU A 52 -6.20 10.02 -12.18
N PRO A 53 -5.93 9.18 -11.16
CA PRO A 53 -5.43 7.82 -11.38
C PRO A 53 -6.46 6.93 -12.08
N THR A 54 -6.17 6.59 -13.34
CA THR A 54 -6.87 5.54 -14.09
C THR A 54 -6.11 4.21 -14.02
N PHE A 55 -6.82 3.10 -14.28
CA PHE A 55 -6.21 1.77 -14.33
C PHE A 55 -5.09 1.69 -15.40
N GLY A 56 -5.32 2.28 -16.57
CA GLY A 56 -4.33 2.31 -17.65
C GLY A 56 -3.06 3.08 -17.28
N THR A 57 -3.18 4.18 -16.55
CA THR A 57 -2.02 4.92 -16.03
C THR A 57 -1.20 4.06 -15.06
N PHE A 58 -1.87 3.26 -14.24
CA PHE A 58 -1.23 2.43 -13.22
C PHE A 58 -0.45 1.25 -13.81
N VAL A 59 -1.02 0.58 -14.82
CA VAL A 59 -0.35 -0.53 -15.51
C VAL A 59 0.80 -0.01 -16.38
N ASN A 60 0.56 1.03 -17.19
CA ASN A 60 1.51 1.47 -18.20
C ASN A 60 2.65 2.35 -17.66
N SER A 61 2.42 3.13 -16.59
CA SER A 61 3.43 4.08 -16.07
C SER A 61 4.14 3.58 -14.80
N PHE A 62 3.55 2.61 -14.08
CA PHE A 62 4.10 2.10 -12.82
C PHE A 62 4.37 0.59 -12.82
N CYS A 63 4.15 -0.08 -13.96
CA CYS A 63 4.39 -1.51 -14.20
C CYS A 63 3.89 -2.43 -13.07
N TYR A 64 2.76 -2.08 -12.45
CA TYR A 64 2.22 -2.85 -11.34
C TYR A 64 1.36 -4.00 -11.86
N GLU A 65 2.03 -5.05 -12.34
CA GLU A 65 1.41 -6.28 -12.85
C GLU A 65 1.46 -7.36 -11.75
N GLY A 66 0.29 -7.88 -11.38
CA GLY A 66 0.18 -8.92 -10.34
C GLY A 66 -1.22 -9.00 -9.74
N LYS A 67 -1.45 -10.01 -8.89
CA LYS A 67 -2.75 -10.25 -8.23
C LYS A 67 -3.20 -9.07 -7.35
N ASP A 68 -2.26 -8.27 -6.88
CA ASP A 68 -2.51 -7.14 -5.97
C ASP A 68 -2.69 -5.80 -6.72
N SER A 69 -2.62 -5.79 -8.06
CA SER A 69 -2.66 -4.55 -8.86
C SER A 69 -3.95 -3.76 -8.67
N GLN A 70 -5.10 -4.45 -8.65
CA GLN A 70 -6.40 -3.83 -8.40
C GLN A 70 -6.48 -3.23 -6.99
N VAL A 71 -6.01 -3.95 -5.98
CA VAL A 71 -6.03 -3.47 -4.58
C VAL A 71 -5.09 -2.28 -4.42
N MET A 72 -3.92 -2.31 -5.05
CA MET A 72 -2.95 -1.22 -5.04
C MET A 72 -3.51 0.04 -5.74
N GLN A 73 -4.15 -0.12 -6.90
CA GLN A 73 -4.81 0.96 -7.60
C GLN A 73 -5.90 1.61 -6.73
N ILE A 74 -6.76 0.80 -6.11
CA ILE A 74 -7.81 1.30 -5.20
C ILE A 74 -7.19 2.06 -4.03
N ALA A 75 -6.10 1.55 -3.45
CA ALA A 75 -5.40 2.21 -2.35
C ALA A 75 -4.86 3.58 -2.77
N VAL A 76 -4.15 3.67 -3.89
CA VAL A 76 -3.61 4.93 -4.41
C VAL A 76 -4.71 5.91 -4.76
N HIS A 77 -5.79 5.45 -5.38
CA HIS A 77 -6.93 6.30 -5.70
C HIS A 77 -7.59 6.88 -4.44
N LYS A 78 -7.73 6.09 -3.37
CA LYS A 78 -8.24 6.57 -2.07
C LYS A 78 -7.29 7.59 -1.43
N ILE A 79 -5.98 7.37 -1.50
CA ILE A 79 -4.97 8.31 -0.99
C ILE A 79 -5.04 9.63 -1.79
N TRP A 80 -5.14 9.55 -3.11
CA TRP A 80 -5.30 10.72 -3.99
C TRP A 80 -6.53 11.53 -3.60
N LYS A 81 -7.71 10.89 -3.53
CA LYS A 81 -8.96 11.57 -3.13
C LYS A 81 -8.85 12.25 -1.77
N LEU A 82 -8.23 11.57 -0.79
CA LEU A 82 -8.04 12.12 0.54
C LEU A 82 -7.15 13.36 0.50
N VAL A 83 -5.95 13.27 -0.11
CA VAL A 83 -4.99 14.37 -0.14
C VAL A 83 -5.56 15.59 -0.88
N PHE A 84 -6.21 15.39 -2.03
CA PHE A 84 -6.79 16.47 -2.82
C PHE A 84 -8.12 17.00 -2.25
N SER A 85 -8.70 16.36 -1.23
CA SER A 85 -9.86 16.91 -0.52
C SER A 85 -9.50 18.01 0.48
N PHE A 86 -8.23 18.12 0.87
CA PHE A 86 -7.77 19.15 1.80
C PHE A 86 -7.58 20.49 1.09
N GLN A 87 -8.07 21.56 1.71
CA GLN A 87 -7.75 22.93 1.33
C GLN A 87 -6.45 23.35 2.02
N ILE A 88 -5.35 23.38 1.27
CA ILE A 88 -4.05 23.82 1.79
C ILE A 88 -4.00 25.36 1.73
N PRO A 89 -3.79 26.05 2.87
CA PRO A 89 -3.72 27.51 2.87
C PRO A 89 -2.50 27.98 2.07
N MET A 90 -2.70 28.98 1.22
CA MET A 90 -1.60 29.63 0.50
C MET A 90 -0.71 30.36 1.50
N GLU A 91 0.59 30.10 1.48
CA GLU A 91 1.55 30.87 2.27
C GLU A 91 1.47 32.34 1.83
N LYS A 92 1.29 33.24 2.81
CA LYS A 92 1.35 34.68 2.53
C LYS A 92 2.79 35.02 2.20
N THR A 93 3.05 35.52 1.01
CA THR A 93 4.31 36.18 0.69
C THR A 93 4.47 37.34 1.68
N GLN A 94 5.45 37.24 2.59
CA GLN A 94 5.83 38.39 3.42
C GLN A 94 6.44 39.43 2.46
N CYS A 95 5.74 40.56 2.31
CA CYS A 95 6.28 41.75 1.64
C CYS A 95 7.37 42.39 2.50
#